data_AF-A0A1S2RCM8-F1
#
_entry.id   AF-A0A1S2RCM8-F1
#
_cell.length_a   1.000
_cell.length_b   1.000
_cell.length_c   1.000
_cell.angle_alpha   90.00
_cell.angle_beta   90.00
_cell.angle_gamma   90.00
#
_symmetry.space_group_name_H-M   'P 1'
#
loop_
_entity.id
_entity.type
_entity.pdbx_description
1 polymer ?
#
loop_
_entity_poly.entity_id
_entity_poly.type
_entity_poly.pdbx_seq_one_letter_code
_entity_poly.pdbx_strand_id
1 'polypeptide(L)'
;MIKRMMLATVLLIAMLAGCSSGPDYKIDLTKPLYIQKDKAMPLEIKVTESKKAVKGLKVAVELSMTNMDHGTYKAKLTEGMDGTYADNIQLEMPGKYEAEFTLEKGGKKTKKIMDLEVKKPQGVASINGKWITNEDLAFYKLINKLQLEINLESAKKHYKGEQLKEELTYIKSQEKMLDDKNQRLTQVIRLRSMAMLAEEKGHKANPTVVEQEIQKVRKQYDQYASVKKLIKQYGEDQFWAKEREQYQSIVLIQQVQKDLLAAAKKDNPKAGEQEIYYDAQQKYEDLLVSQVNSLKIVIL
;
A
#
# COMPACT_ATOMS: atom_id res chain seq x y z
N MET A 1 16.17 73.21 0.82
CA MET A 1 15.77 72.29 -0.28
C MET A 1 16.27 70.85 -0.08
N ILE A 2 17.50 70.64 0.40
CA ILE A 2 18.12 69.29 0.58
C ILE A 2 17.34 68.37 1.54
N LYS A 3 16.73 68.90 2.61
CA LYS A 3 15.91 68.09 3.56
C LYS A 3 14.56 67.62 3.01
N ARG A 4 13.97 68.32 2.03
CA ARG A 4 12.72 67.87 1.36
C ARG A 4 13.01 66.83 0.26
N MET A 5 14.20 66.87 -0.34
CA MET A 5 14.62 65.91 -1.35
C MET A 5 14.97 64.54 -0.73
N MET A 6 15.60 64.50 0.45
CA MET A 6 15.87 63.25 1.17
C MET A 6 14.61 62.51 1.63
N LEU A 7 13.53 63.22 1.97
CA LEU A 7 12.28 62.59 2.41
C LEU A 7 11.56 61.89 1.24
N ALA A 8 11.67 62.43 0.02
CA ALA A 8 11.08 61.85 -1.18
C ALA A 8 11.82 60.57 -1.62
N THR A 9 13.13 60.48 -1.40
CA THR A 9 13.93 59.30 -1.77
C THR A 9 13.71 58.12 -0.80
N VAL A 10 13.48 58.38 0.50
CA VAL A 10 13.16 57.34 1.48
C VAL A 10 11.73 56.79 1.28
N LEU A 11 10.78 57.64 0.86
CA LEU A 11 9.42 57.19 0.53
C LEU A 11 9.37 56.29 -0.72
N LEU A 12 10.28 56.52 -1.69
CA LEU A 12 10.36 55.72 -2.92
C LEU A 12 10.93 54.31 -2.66
N ILE A 13 11.83 54.17 -1.69
CA ILE A 13 12.41 52.87 -1.30
C ILE A 13 11.39 52.02 -0.52
N ALA A 14 10.47 52.64 0.23
CA ALA A 14 9.39 51.94 0.92
C ALA A 14 8.31 51.37 -0.04
N MET A 15 8.20 51.92 -1.26
CA MET A 15 7.26 51.41 -2.27
C MET A 15 7.79 50.21 -3.07
N LEU A 16 9.10 49.92 -3.00
CA LEU A 16 9.72 48.76 -3.66
C LEU A 16 9.66 47.46 -2.81
N ALA A 17 9.25 47.54 -1.54
CA ALA A 17 9.03 46.37 -0.69
C ALA A 17 7.63 45.72 -0.85
N GLY A 18 6.84 46.17 -1.83
CA GLY A 18 5.45 45.75 -2.03
C GLY A 18 5.22 44.42 -2.77
N CYS A 19 6.26 43.72 -3.22
CA CYS A 19 6.13 42.55 -4.08
C CYS A 19 6.55 41.23 -3.39
N SER A 20 5.77 40.78 -2.41
CA SER A 20 5.39 39.36 -2.18
C SER A 20 4.61 39.19 -0.87
N SER A 21 3.51 39.93 -0.65
CA SER A 21 2.71 39.83 0.59
C SER A 21 1.71 38.66 0.61
N GLY A 22 1.92 37.66 -0.25
CA GLY A 22 1.13 36.43 -0.27
C GLY A 22 1.53 35.49 0.86
N PRO A 23 0.60 34.69 1.41
CA PRO A 23 0.93 33.62 2.35
C PRO A 23 1.94 32.64 1.73
N ASP A 24 2.95 32.24 2.50
CA ASP A 24 3.99 31.32 2.03
C ASP A 24 3.55 29.87 2.21
N TYR A 25 2.62 29.44 1.35
CA TYR A 25 2.17 28.06 1.32
C TYR A 25 3.27 27.14 0.78
N LYS A 26 3.49 26.04 1.48
CA LYS A 26 4.23 24.87 1.00
C LYS A 26 3.26 23.78 0.59
N ILE A 27 3.51 23.18 -0.57
CA ILE A 27 2.75 22.05 -1.10
C ILE A 27 3.67 20.83 -1.11
N ASP A 28 3.16 19.69 -0.63
CA ASP A 28 3.82 18.39 -0.75
C ASP A 28 2.81 17.38 -1.33
N LEU A 29 3.22 16.56 -2.30
CA LEU A 29 2.43 15.39 -2.72
C LEU A 29 2.38 14.37 -1.58
N THR A 30 1.20 13.84 -1.27
CA THR A 30 1.07 12.80 -0.23
C THR A 30 1.38 11.41 -0.78
N LYS A 31 1.15 11.20 -2.09
CA LYS A 31 1.36 9.93 -2.79
C LYS A 31 2.00 10.17 -4.16
N PRO A 32 2.83 9.23 -4.65
CA PRO A 32 3.33 9.28 -6.03
C PRO A 32 2.20 9.11 -7.04
N LEU A 33 2.33 9.75 -8.20
CA LEU A 33 1.39 9.63 -9.30
C LEU A 33 1.81 8.51 -10.26
N TYR A 34 0.86 7.62 -10.55
CA TYR A 34 1.01 6.58 -11.56
C TYR A 34 -0.04 6.77 -12.62
N ILE A 35 0.31 6.55 -13.89
CA ILE A 35 -0.68 6.54 -14.95
C ILE A 35 -1.50 5.25 -14.92
N GLN A 36 -2.81 5.37 -15.12
CA GLN A 36 -3.65 4.25 -15.50
C GLN A 36 -4.36 4.55 -16.80
N LYS A 37 -4.28 3.59 -17.72
CA LYS A 37 -4.95 3.70 -19.01
C LYS A 37 -6.45 3.87 -18.79
N ASP A 38 -7.01 4.92 -19.40
CA ASP A 38 -8.44 5.23 -19.42
C ASP A 38 -9.08 5.39 -18.01
N LYS A 39 -8.28 5.74 -17.00
CA LYS A 39 -8.74 5.92 -15.62
C LYS A 39 -8.17 7.18 -15.01
N ALA A 40 -9.02 7.90 -14.29
CA ALA A 40 -8.60 9.01 -13.45
C ALA A 40 -7.90 8.49 -12.19
N MET A 41 -6.83 9.18 -11.80
CA MET A 41 -5.92 8.80 -10.74
C MET A 41 -5.98 9.79 -9.60
N PRO A 42 -5.91 9.34 -8.33
CA PRO A 42 -5.96 10.25 -7.20
C PRO A 42 -4.72 11.14 -7.18
N LEU A 43 -4.95 12.45 -7.25
CA LEU A 43 -3.98 13.48 -6.96
C LEU A 43 -4.33 14.07 -5.59
N GLU A 44 -3.44 13.88 -4.62
CA GLU A 44 -3.60 14.43 -3.27
C GLU A 44 -2.33 15.17 -2.86
N ILE A 45 -2.53 16.40 -2.38
CA ILE A 45 -1.48 17.25 -1.83
C ILE A 45 -1.79 17.60 -0.38
N LYS A 46 -0.74 17.95 0.37
CA LYS A 46 -0.84 18.58 1.68
C LYS A 46 -0.34 20.01 1.58
N VAL A 47 -1.15 20.95 2.08
CA VAL A 47 -0.79 22.37 2.11
C VAL A 47 -0.47 22.78 3.54
N THR A 48 0.72 23.36 3.73
CA THR A 48 1.15 23.86 5.04
C THR A 48 1.63 25.31 4.97
N GLU A 49 1.45 26.03 6.05
CA GLU A 49 1.99 27.39 6.27
C GLU A 49 2.65 27.39 7.64
N SER A 50 3.92 27.80 7.72
CA SER A 50 4.69 27.75 8.98
C SER A 50 4.57 26.40 9.72
N LYS A 51 4.64 25.29 8.95
CA LYS A 51 4.50 23.88 9.39
C LYS A 51 3.11 23.48 9.94
N LYS A 52 2.10 24.35 9.89
CA LYS A 52 0.72 24.02 10.28
C LYS A 52 -0.11 23.71 9.04
N ALA A 53 -0.99 22.73 9.17
CA ALA A 53 -1.96 22.40 8.12
C ALA A 53 -2.87 23.60 7.84
N VAL A 54 -3.03 23.96 6.56
CA VAL A 54 -3.90 25.05 6.15
C VAL A 54 -5.26 24.48 5.73
N LYS A 55 -6.33 25.11 6.23
CA LYS A 55 -7.71 24.79 5.93
C LYS A 55 -8.44 25.99 5.32
N GLY A 56 -9.56 25.72 4.65
CA GLY A 56 -10.43 26.71 3.98
C GLY A 56 -9.84 27.29 2.69
N LEU A 57 -8.98 26.55 1.99
CA LEU A 57 -8.44 26.97 0.69
C LEU A 57 -9.33 26.46 -0.45
N LYS A 58 -9.53 27.29 -1.46
CA LYS A 58 -9.90 26.78 -2.77
C LYS A 58 -8.62 26.48 -3.52
N VAL A 59 -8.41 25.23 -3.89
CA VAL A 59 -7.20 24.81 -4.60
C VAL A 59 -7.57 24.28 -5.98
N ALA A 60 -6.95 24.85 -7.01
CA ALA A 60 -7.01 24.36 -8.37
C ALA A 60 -5.60 24.04 -8.85
N VAL A 61 -5.48 23.08 -9.76
CA VAL A 61 -4.21 22.70 -10.36
C VAL A 61 -4.36 22.60 -11.87
N GLU A 62 -3.35 23.06 -12.58
CA GLU A 62 -3.18 22.87 -14.02
C GLU A 62 -1.84 22.14 -14.25
N LEU A 63 -1.88 21.03 -14.96
CA LEU A 63 -0.70 20.23 -15.28
C LEU A 63 -0.42 20.27 -16.78
N SER A 64 0.84 20.47 -17.14
CA SER A 64 1.36 20.42 -18.51
C SER A 64 2.62 19.56 -18.54
N MET A 65 2.89 18.84 -19.63
CA MET A 65 4.15 18.11 -19.75
C MET A 65 5.30 19.08 -20.02
N THR A 66 6.46 18.89 -19.37
CA THR A 66 7.56 19.86 -19.46
C THR A 66 8.27 19.89 -20.82
N ASN A 67 8.23 18.76 -21.55
CA ASN A 67 9.05 18.56 -22.75
C ASN A 67 8.25 18.35 -24.04
N MET A 68 6.91 18.27 -23.95
CA MET A 68 6.03 17.95 -25.08
C MET A 68 4.68 18.63 -24.87
N ASP A 69 4.09 19.20 -25.92
CA ASP A 69 2.73 19.77 -25.83
C ASP A 69 1.69 18.68 -26.09
N HIS A 70 1.04 18.24 -25.02
CA HIS A 70 -0.11 17.32 -25.04
C HIS A 70 -1.34 17.99 -24.41
N GLY A 71 -1.37 19.31 -24.40
CA GLY A 71 -2.40 20.10 -23.73
C GLY A 71 -2.23 20.19 -22.22
N THR A 72 -3.28 20.70 -21.56
CA THR A 72 -3.31 20.96 -20.12
C THR A 72 -4.39 20.15 -19.44
N TYR A 73 -4.07 19.56 -18.29
CA TYR A 73 -5.01 18.83 -17.45
C TYR A 73 -5.36 19.67 -16.23
N LYS A 74 -6.65 19.84 -15.91
CA LYS A 74 -7.11 20.71 -14.83
C LYS A 74 -7.93 19.93 -13.81
N ALA A 75 -7.72 20.21 -12.53
CA ALA A 75 -8.50 19.63 -11.43
C ALA A 75 -8.80 20.66 -10.33
N LYS A 76 -9.93 20.50 -9.63
CA LYS A 76 -10.32 21.34 -8.50
C LYS A 76 -10.29 20.47 -7.25
N LEU A 77 -9.25 20.67 -6.44
CA LEU A 77 -8.99 19.82 -5.30
C LEU A 77 -9.96 20.13 -4.16
N THR A 78 -10.61 19.07 -3.66
CA THR A 78 -11.54 19.13 -2.53
C THR A 78 -10.76 19.01 -1.23
N GLU A 79 -11.08 19.86 -0.26
CA GLU A 79 -10.45 19.84 1.06
C GLU A 79 -10.79 18.56 1.83
N GLY A 80 -9.76 17.93 2.40
CA GLY A 80 -9.83 16.78 3.27
C GLY A 80 -9.40 17.10 4.71
N MET A 81 -8.95 16.08 5.43
CA MET A 81 -8.46 16.22 6.81
C MET A 81 -7.02 16.75 6.84
N ASP A 82 -6.63 17.39 7.94
CA ASP A 82 -5.23 17.80 8.19
C ASP A 82 -4.54 18.59 7.06
N GLY A 83 -5.32 19.41 6.34
CA GLY A 83 -4.83 20.27 5.27
C GLY A 83 -4.50 19.52 3.98
N THR A 84 -5.08 18.34 3.78
CA THR A 84 -5.04 17.64 2.49
C THR A 84 -6.07 18.21 1.52
N TYR A 85 -5.73 18.15 0.24
CA TYR A 85 -6.60 18.56 -0.86
C TYR A 85 -6.46 17.52 -1.97
N ALA A 86 -7.58 16.95 -2.42
CA ALA A 86 -7.59 15.82 -3.35
C ALA A 86 -8.63 15.93 -4.46
N ASP A 87 -8.32 15.40 -5.63
CA ASP A 87 -9.24 15.15 -6.74
C ASP A 87 -8.67 14.01 -7.61
N ASN A 88 -9.45 13.51 -8.56
CA ASN A 88 -8.97 12.56 -9.55
C ASN A 88 -8.57 13.28 -10.84
N ILE A 89 -7.43 12.89 -11.41
CA ILE A 89 -6.94 13.43 -12.67
C ILE A 89 -6.60 12.31 -13.65
N GLN A 90 -7.10 12.43 -14.89
CA GLN A 90 -6.80 11.48 -15.95
C GLN A 90 -5.66 12.01 -16.80
N LEU A 91 -4.49 11.40 -16.66
CA LEU A 91 -3.31 11.70 -17.45
C LEU A 91 -3.13 10.64 -18.53
N GLU A 92 -2.76 11.05 -19.74
CA GLU A 92 -2.69 10.14 -20.90
C GLU A 92 -1.33 9.47 -21.07
N MET A 93 -0.26 10.06 -20.50
CA MET A 93 1.10 9.52 -20.63
C MET A 93 1.91 9.61 -19.33
N PRO A 94 2.89 8.71 -19.12
CA PRO A 94 3.91 8.90 -18.11
C PRO A 94 4.92 9.99 -18.56
N GLY A 95 5.59 10.63 -17.60
CA GLY A 95 6.61 11.63 -17.89
C GLY A 95 6.75 12.69 -16.80
N LYS A 96 7.50 13.74 -17.13
CA LYS A 96 7.64 14.93 -16.29
C LYS A 96 6.53 15.92 -16.63
N TYR A 97 5.87 16.40 -15.58
CA TYR A 97 4.82 17.40 -15.63
C TYR A 97 5.21 18.60 -14.78
N GLU A 98 4.86 19.80 -15.23
CA GLU A 98 4.82 20.99 -14.39
C GLU A 98 3.38 21.16 -13.89
N ALA A 99 3.21 21.30 -12.58
CA ALA A 99 1.92 21.54 -11.96
C ALA A 99 1.86 22.96 -11.39
N GLU A 100 1.02 23.82 -11.99
CA GLU A 100 0.69 25.14 -11.46
C GLU A 100 -0.51 25.05 -10.52
N PHE A 101 -0.27 25.14 -9.22
CA PHE A 101 -1.29 25.22 -8.19
C PHE A 101 -1.72 26.66 -7.96
N THR A 102 -3.02 26.93 -8.05
CA THR A 102 -3.65 28.18 -7.61
C THR A 102 -4.36 27.95 -6.28
N LEU A 103 -3.89 28.62 -5.22
CA LEU A 103 -4.48 28.57 -3.88
C LEU A 103 -5.17 29.90 -3.57
N GLU A 104 -6.45 29.87 -3.22
CA GLU A 104 -7.25 31.05 -2.88
C GLU A 104 -7.80 30.98 -1.46
N LYS A 105 -7.60 32.04 -0.68
CA LYS A 105 -8.22 32.23 0.64
C LYS A 105 -8.69 33.67 0.79
N GLY A 106 -9.98 33.87 1.09
CA GLY A 106 -10.54 35.21 1.30
C GLY A 106 -10.29 36.16 0.11
N GLY A 107 -10.39 35.66 -1.12
CA GLY A 107 -10.17 36.42 -2.35
C GLY A 107 -8.70 36.66 -2.74
N LYS A 108 -7.73 36.36 -1.85
CA LYS A 108 -6.30 36.44 -2.17
C LYS A 108 -5.84 35.15 -2.84
N LYS A 109 -5.20 35.27 -4.01
CA LYS A 109 -4.66 34.15 -4.79
C LYS A 109 -3.14 34.08 -4.67
N THR A 110 -2.62 32.87 -4.52
CA THR A 110 -1.19 32.55 -4.57
C THR A 110 -0.99 31.44 -5.60
N LYS A 111 0.05 31.55 -6.43
CA LYS A 111 0.45 30.50 -7.36
C LYS A 111 1.70 29.79 -6.83
N LYS A 112 1.75 28.46 -6.99
CA LYS A 112 2.92 27.63 -6.67
C LYS A 112 3.13 26.63 -7.79
N ILE A 113 4.36 26.53 -8.27
CA ILE A 113 4.74 25.58 -9.32
C ILE A 113 5.48 24.41 -8.67
N MET A 114 5.21 23.20 -9.12
CA MET A 114 5.88 21.98 -8.68
C MET A 114 6.12 21.06 -9.87
N ASP A 115 7.34 20.53 -9.97
CA ASP A 115 7.65 19.46 -10.91
C ASP A 115 7.13 18.12 -10.38
N LEU A 116 6.37 17.42 -11.21
CA LEU A 116 5.78 16.11 -10.93
C LEU A 116 6.35 15.06 -11.86
N GLU A 117 6.66 13.89 -11.32
CA GLU A 117 7.03 12.71 -12.11
C GLU A 117 5.89 11.70 -12.07
N VAL A 118 5.31 11.42 -13.24
CA VAL A 118 4.22 10.46 -13.42
C VAL A 118 4.79 9.17 -14.02
N LYS A 119 4.67 8.06 -13.29
CA LYS A 119 5.32 6.79 -13.67
C LYS A 119 4.32 5.80 -14.25
N LYS A 120 4.80 4.92 -15.13
CA LYS A 120 4.06 3.72 -15.51
C LYS A 120 4.07 2.74 -14.33
N PRO A 121 2.90 2.20 -13.92
CA PRO A 121 2.87 1.24 -12.83
C PRO A 121 3.51 -0.08 -13.27
N GLN A 122 4.23 -0.72 -12.34
CA GLN A 122 4.84 -2.03 -12.55
C GLN A 122 4.05 -3.16 -11.87
N GLY A 123 2.94 -2.81 -11.22
CA GLY A 123 2.08 -3.74 -10.51
C GLY A 123 0.69 -3.16 -10.28
N VAL A 124 -0.09 -3.80 -9.41
CA VAL A 124 -1.44 -3.40 -9.01
C VAL A 124 -1.46 -2.66 -7.68
N ALA A 125 -0.37 -2.74 -6.92
CA ALA A 125 -0.16 -1.96 -5.70
C ALA A 125 1.33 -1.89 -5.40
N SER A 126 1.72 -1.03 -4.45
CA SER A 126 3.06 -1.02 -3.88
C SER A 126 3.02 -0.77 -2.38
N ILE A 127 4.02 -1.30 -1.67
CA ILE A 127 4.26 -1.07 -0.24
C ILE A 127 5.67 -0.52 -0.12
N ASN A 128 5.82 0.72 0.34
CA ASN A 128 7.11 1.43 0.39
C ASN A 128 7.87 1.38 -0.94
N GLY A 129 7.14 1.45 -2.07
CA GLY A 129 7.70 1.38 -3.42
C GLY A 129 8.02 -0.04 -3.93
N LYS A 130 7.92 -1.08 -3.11
CA LYS A 130 8.01 -2.49 -3.57
C LYS A 130 6.68 -2.92 -4.18
N TRP A 131 6.70 -3.37 -5.43
CA TRP A 131 5.49 -3.71 -6.19
C TRP A 131 4.83 -5.03 -5.79
N ILE A 132 3.50 -5.04 -5.79
CA ILE A 132 2.67 -6.23 -5.86
C ILE A 132 2.17 -6.32 -7.30
N THR A 133 2.53 -7.39 -8.00
CA THR A 133 2.23 -7.57 -9.42
C THR A 133 0.98 -8.44 -9.64
N ASN A 134 0.50 -8.52 -10.88
CA ASN A 134 -0.53 -9.50 -11.24
C ASN A 134 -0.02 -10.94 -11.12
N GLU A 135 1.28 -11.16 -11.32
CA GLU A 135 1.91 -12.47 -11.12
C GLU A 135 1.86 -12.88 -9.65
N ASP A 136 2.14 -11.94 -8.73
CA ASP A 136 1.97 -12.19 -7.30
C ASP A 136 0.53 -12.61 -7.01
N LEU A 137 -0.46 -11.83 -7.45
CA LEU A 137 -1.87 -12.17 -7.20
C LEU A 137 -2.29 -13.52 -7.82
N ALA A 138 -1.73 -13.89 -8.97
CA ALA A 138 -1.96 -15.18 -9.60
C ALA A 138 -1.33 -16.33 -8.81
N PHE A 139 -0.14 -16.13 -8.26
CA PHE A 139 0.52 -17.11 -7.39
C PHE A 139 -0.29 -17.36 -6.11
N TYR A 140 -0.75 -16.30 -5.43
CA TYR A 140 -1.60 -16.48 -4.23
C TYR A 140 -2.95 -17.12 -4.56
N LYS A 141 -3.52 -16.85 -5.75
CA LYS A 141 -4.69 -17.57 -6.23
C LYS A 141 -4.41 -19.06 -6.37
N LEU A 142 -3.25 -19.43 -6.92
CA LEU A 142 -2.83 -20.82 -7.05
C LEU A 142 -2.71 -21.48 -5.67
N ILE A 143 -2.01 -20.87 -4.71
CA ILE A 143 -1.88 -21.41 -3.34
C ILE A 143 -3.24 -21.69 -2.71
N ASN A 144 -4.17 -20.74 -2.79
CA ASN A 144 -5.52 -20.94 -2.27
C ASN A 144 -6.26 -22.08 -3.01
N LYS A 145 -6.05 -22.22 -4.33
CA LYS A 145 -6.58 -23.34 -5.11
C LYS A 145 -5.98 -24.68 -4.69
N LEU A 146 -4.67 -24.76 -4.43
CA LEU A 146 -4.03 -25.98 -3.93
C LEU A 146 -4.67 -26.41 -2.60
N GLN A 147 -4.93 -25.47 -1.69
CA GLN A 147 -5.59 -25.77 -0.42
C GLN A 147 -7.02 -26.29 -0.62
N LEU A 148 -7.79 -25.72 -1.55
CA LEU A 148 -9.14 -26.23 -1.84
C LEU A 148 -9.10 -27.66 -2.40
N GLU A 149 -8.14 -27.97 -3.27
CA GLU A 149 -7.97 -29.32 -3.82
C GLU A 149 -7.55 -30.34 -2.75
N ILE A 150 -6.68 -29.95 -1.82
CA ILE A 150 -6.32 -30.76 -0.64
C ILE A 150 -7.57 -31.05 0.19
N ASN A 151 -8.36 -30.01 0.49
CA ASN A 151 -9.59 -30.15 1.27
C ASN A 151 -10.59 -31.06 0.54
N LEU A 152 -10.72 -30.92 -0.78
CA LEU A 152 -11.61 -31.72 -1.61
C LEU A 152 -11.22 -33.21 -1.61
N GLU A 153 -9.94 -33.52 -1.86
CA GLU A 153 -9.45 -34.90 -1.82
C GLU A 153 -9.55 -35.49 -0.41
N SER A 154 -9.26 -34.70 0.63
CA SER A 154 -9.38 -35.13 2.03
C SER A 154 -10.82 -35.42 2.41
N ALA A 155 -11.77 -34.54 2.06
CA ALA A 155 -13.19 -34.72 2.34
C ALA A 155 -13.73 -36.01 1.73
N LYS A 156 -13.35 -36.32 0.48
CA LYS A 156 -13.72 -37.57 -0.20
C LYS A 156 -13.15 -38.83 0.47
N LYS A 157 -12.04 -38.72 1.21
CA LYS A 157 -11.44 -39.82 1.96
C LYS A 157 -12.10 -40.03 3.32
N HIS A 158 -12.52 -38.95 3.98
CA HIS A 158 -12.98 -38.98 5.38
C HIS A 158 -14.51 -39.00 5.55
N TYR A 159 -15.26 -38.37 4.64
CA TYR A 159 -16.71 -38.24 4.75
C TYR A 159 -17.46 -39.09 3.72
N LYS A 160 -18.71 -39.44 4.03
CA LYS A 160 -19.61 -40.21 3.16
C LYS A 160 -21.05 -39.67 3.26
N GLY A 161 -21.90 -40.05 2.30
CA GLY A 161 -23.34 -39.72 2.34
C GLY A 161 -23.62 -38.22 2.37
N GLU A 162 -24.61 -37.79 3.15
CA GLU A 162 -25.00 -36.37 3.26
C GLU A 162 -23.87 -35.50 3.85
N GLN A 163 -23.07 -36.00 4.79
CA GLN A 163 -21.93 -35.24 5.33
C GLN A 163 -20.91 -34.88 4.24
N LEU A 164 -20.62 -35.82 3.33
CA LEU A 164 -19.75 -35.52 2.19
C LEU A 164 -20.38 -34.47 1.28
N LYS A 165 -21.68 -34.55 1.04
CA LYS A 165 -22.38 -33.62 0.16
C LYS A 165 -22.39 -32.19 0.72
N GLU A 166 -22.61 -32.05 2.02
CA GLU A 166 -22.50 -30.76 2.74
C GLU A 166 -21.09 -30.19 2.64
N GLU A 167 -20.07 -30.99 2.95
CA GLU A 167 -18.66 -30.57 2.89
C GLU A 167 -18.26 -30.15 1.46
N LEU A 168 -18.65 -30.93 0.45
CA LEU A 168 -18.39 -30.59 -0.95
C LEU A 168 -19.11 -29.31 -1.39
N THR A 169 -20.29 -29.04 -0.83
CA THR A 169 -21.05 -27.81 -1.11
C THR A 169 -20.34 -26.60 -0.51
N TYR A 170 -19.88 -26.73 0.74
CA TYR A 170 -19.07 -25.72 1.41
C TYR A 170 -17.77 -25.42 0.65
N ILE A 171 -16.97 -26.44 0.30
CA ILE A 171 -15.72 -26.26 -0.45
C ILE A 171 -15.97 -25.55 -1.80
N LYS A 172 -17.02 -25.94 -2.53
CA LYS A 172 -17.41 -25.27 -3.80
C LYS A 172 -17.80 -23.81 -3.60
N SER A 173 -18.41 -23.46 -2.48
CA SER A 173 -18.73 -22.06 -2.17
C SER A 173 -17.47 -21.21 -2.01
N GLN A 174 -16.40 -21.79 -1.45
CA GLN A 174 -15.10 -21.12 -1.28
C GLN A 174 -14.36 -20.92 -2.61
N GLU A 175 -14.60 -21.78 -3.61
CA GLU A 175 -14.01 -21.64 -4.95
C GLU A 175 -14.40 -20.30 -5.60
N LYS A 176 -15.65 -19.85 -5.40
CA LYS A 176 -16.11 -18.56 -5.93
C LYS A 176 -15.38 -17.36 -5.31
N MET A 177 -14.90 -17.49 -4.08
CA MET A 177 -14.13 -16.44 -3.41
C MET A 177 -12.69 -16.34 -3.94
N LEU A 178 -12.18 -17.37 -4.63
CA LEU A 178 -10.84 -17.35 -5.23
C LEU A 178 -10.67 -16.33 -6.34
N ASP A 179 -11.74 -15.73 -6.83
CA ASP A 179 -11.68 -14.69 -7.86
C ASP A 179 -11.64 -13.27 -7.30
N ASP A 180 -11.92 -13.08 -6.00
CA ASP A 180 -11.90 -11.76 -5.35
C ASP A 180 -10.47 -11.19 -5.25
N LYS A 181 -10.15 -10.31 -6.19
CA LYS A 181 -8.84 -9.65 -6.29
C LYS A 181 -8.52 -8.81 -5.06
N ASN A 182 -9.52 -8.19 -4.44
CA ASN A 182 -9.33 -7.30 -3.30
C ASN A 182 -8.99 -8.10 -2.04
N GLN A 183 -9.64 -9.25 -1.84
CA GLN A 183 -9.27 -10.18 -0.77
C GLN A 183 -7.84 -10.69 -0.94
N ARG A 184 -7.45 -11.13 -2.14
CA ARG A 184 -6.06 -11.56 -2.40
C ARG A 184 -5.06 -10.44 -2.19
N LEU A 185 -5.33 -9.25 -2.70
CA LEU A 185 -4.47 -8.10 -2.49
C LEU A 185 -4.30 -7.78 -0.99
N THR A 186 -5.39 -7.84 -0.23
CA THR A 186 -5.36 -7.66 1.23
C THR A 186 -4.49 -8.72 1.91
N GLN A 187 -4.58 -10.00 1.51
CA GLN A 187 -3.72 -11.07 2.02
C GLN A 187 -2.24 -10.78 1.78
N VAL A 188 -1.88 -10.39 0.55
CA VAL A 188 -0.49 -10.06 0.19
C VAL A 188 0.01 -8.84 0.98
N ILE A 189 -0.82 -7.81 1.14
CA ILE A 189 -0.47 -6.62 1.92
C ILE A 189 -0.22 -6.98 3.38
N ARG A 190 -1.12 -7.74 4.02
CA ARG A 190 -0.98 -8.16 5.42
C ARG A 190 0.31 -8.97 5.63
N LEU A 191 0.57 -9.95 4.76
CA LEU A 191 1.79 -10.78 4.83
C LEU A 191 3.05 -9.92 4.70
N ARG A 192 3.16 -9.13 3.62
CA ARG A 192 4.37 -8.33 3.36
C ARG A 192 4.58 -7.25 4.42
N SER A 193 3.51 -6.64 4.93
CA SER A 193 3.60 -5.62 5.98
C SER A 193 4.18 -6.19 7.28
N MET A 194 3.72 -7.38 7.70
CA MET A 194 4.24 -8.02 8.92
C MET A 194 5.65 -8.59 8.75
N ALA A 195 5.99 -9.07 7.56
CA ALA A 195 7.37 -9.46 7.25
C ALA A 195 8.32 -8.26 7.32
N MET A 196 7.94 -7.09 6.77
CA MET A 196 8.71 -5.85 6.90
C MET A 196 8.86 -5.43 8.37
N LEU A 197 7.80 -5.51 9.17
CA LEU A 197 7.89 -5.22 10.59
C LEU A 197 8.85 -6.14 11.33
N ALA A 198 8.87 -7.43 10.98
CA ALA A 198 9.82 -8.37 11.55
C ALA A 198 11.27 -7.91 11.25
N GLU A 199 11.55 -7.55 10.00
CA GLU A 199 12.85 -7.02 9.58
C GLU A 199 13.21 -5.72 10.33
N GLU A 200 12.26 -4.79 10.50
CA GLU A 200 12.43 -3.55 11.26
C GLU A 200 12.77 -3.82 12.74
N LYS A 201 12.23 -4.90 13.31
CA LYS A 201 12.56 -5.39 14.66
C LYS A 201 13.89 -6.14 14.73
N GLY A 202 14.62 -6.27 13.62
CA GLY A 202 15.92 -6.92 13.55
C GLY A 202 15.86 -8.43 13.30
N HIS A 203 14.67 -8.99 13.04
CA HIS A 203 14.53 -10.40 12.67
C HIS A 203 15.06 -10.65 11.27
N LYS A 204 15.44 -11.91 11.03
CA LYS A 204 15.90 -12.39 9.72
C LYS A 204 15.30 -13.75 9.43
N ALA A 205 14.88 -13.95 8.18
CA ALA A 205 14.48 -15.26 7.69
C ALA A 205 15.71 -16.19 7.67
N ASN A 206 15.76 -17.18 8.56
CA ASN A 206 16.83 -18.17 8.55
C ASN A 206 16.65 -19.10 7.33
N PRO A 207 17.61 -19.16 6.38
CA PRO A 207 17.46 -19.97 5.17
C PRO A 207 17.24 -21.45 5.45
N THR A 208 17.86 -21.99 6.50
CA THR A 208 17.69 -23.40 6.90
C THR A 208 16.27 -23.67 7.37
N VAL A 209 15.68 -22.75 8.14
CA VAL A 209 14.29 -22.89 8.61
C VAL A 209 13.33 -22.78 7.43
N VAL A 210 13.57 -21.84 6.51
CA VAL A 210 12.76 -21.71 5.28
C VAL A 210 12.77 -23.01 4.48
N GLU A 211 13.93 -23.59 4.23
CA GLU A 211 14.01 -24.84 3.46
C GLU A 211 13.36 -26.02 4.21
N GLN A 212 13.49 -26.10 5.53
CA GLN A 212 12.80 -27.11 6.33
C GLN A 212 11.27 -27.01 6.19
N GLU A 213 10.71 -25.80 6.25
CA GLU A 213 9.27 -25.59 6.04
C GLU A 213 8.85 -25.93 4.61
N ILE A 214 9.61 -25.52 3.60
CA ILE A 214 9.37 -25.89 2.20
C ILE A 214 9.35 -27.41 2.01
N GLN A 215 10.28 -28.14 2.64
CA GLN A 215 10.30 -29.61 2.54
C GLN A 215 9.09 -30.26 3.20
N LYS A 216 8.53 -29.67 4.27
CA LYS A 216 7.27 -30.16 4.86
C LYS A 216 6.10 -29.96 3.89
N VAL A 217 6.02 -28.79 3.26
CA VAL A 217 4.97 -28.45 2.29
C VAL A 217 5.06 -29.35 1.06
N ARG A 218 6.26 -29.57 0.52
CA ARG A 218 6.50 -30.54 -0.56
C ARG A 218 5.93 -31.90 -0.23
N LYS A 219 6.30 -32.45 0.93
CA LYS A 219 5.81 -33.75 1.39
C LYS A 219 4.29 -33.78 1.56
N GLN A 220 3.69 -32.69 2.03
CA GLN A 220 2.23 -32.58 2.13
C GLN A 220 1.61 -32.60 0.73
N TYR A 221 2.09 -31.77 -0.19
CA TYR A 221 1.56 -31.64 -1.55
C TYR A 221 1.72 -32.93 -2.37
N ASP A 222 2.79 -33.69 -2.13
CA ASP A 222 3.06 -34.96 -2.82
C ASP A 222 2.00 -36.05 -2.56
N GLN A 223 1.25 -35.91 -1.47
CA GLN A 223 0.17 -36.83 -1.09
C GLN A 223 -1.11 -36.66 -1.94
N TYR A 224 -1.20 -35.58 -2.73
CA TYR A 224 -2.41 -35.21 -3.46
C TYR A 224 -2.11 -35.11 -4.96
N ALA A 225 -2.80 -35.92 -5.76
CA ALA A 225 -2.55 -36.00 -7.20
C ALA A 225 -3.01 -34.73 -7.92
N SER A 226 -4.13 -34.13 -7.50
CA SER A 226 -4.64 -32.87 -8.04
C SER A 226 -3.66 -31.72 -7.84
N VAL A 227 -3.05 -31.64 -6.66
CA VAL A 227 -2.07 -30.61 -6.27
C VAL A 227 -0.82 -30.70 -7.14
N LYS A 228 -0.23 -31.89 -7.27
CA LYS A 228 0.94 -32.11 -8.14
C LYS A 228 0.66 -31.70 -9.59
N LYS A 229 -0.54 -31.99 -10.10
CA LYS A 229 -0.96 -31.58 -11.45
C LYS A 229 -1.00 -30.05 -11.58
N LEU A 230 -1.56 -29.35 -10.60
CA LEU A 230 -1.64 -27.88 -10.62
C LEU A 230 -0.27 -27.22 -10.54
N ILE A 231 0.62 -27.72 -9.67
CA ILE A 231 2.01 -27.23 -9.57
C ILE A 231 2.73 -27.42 -10.90
N LYS A 232 2.61 -28.61 -11.51
CA LYS A 232 3.20 -28.88 -12.83
C LYS A 232 2.66 -27.96 -13.94
N GLN A 233 1.37 -27.63 -13.91
CA GLN A 233 0.76 -26.71 -14.87
C GLN A 233 1.23 -25.26 -14.71
N TYR A 234 1.55 -24.83 -13.48
CA TYR A 234 2.13 -23.52 -13.24
C TYR A 234 3.60 -23.43 -13.65
N GLY A 235 4.31 -24.56 -13.61
CA GLY A 235 5.76 -24.63 -13.79
C GLY A 235 6.40 -24.91 -12.43
N GLU A 236 6.91 -26.13 -12.25
CA GLU A 236 7.33 -26.63 -10.94
C GLU A 236 8.48 -25.81 -10.32
N ASP A 237 9.52 -25.50 -11.10
CA ASP A 237 10.64 -24.70 -10.61
C ASP A 237 10.21 -23.27 -10.24
N GLN A 238 9.36 -22.66 -11.06
CA GLN A 238 8.82 -21.32 -10.81
C GLN A 238 7.94 -21.33 -9.56
N PHE A 239 7.08 -22.35 -9.40
CA PHE A 239 6.25 -22.54 -8.21
C PHE A 239 7.11 -22.57 -6.95
N TRP A 240 8.11 -23.44 -6.92
CA TRP A 240 8.95 -23.62 -5.73
C TRP A 240 9.89 -22.44 -5.45
N ALA A 241 10.30 -21.70 -6.48
CA ALA A 241 11.01 -20.44 -6.29
C ALA A 241 10.14 -19.40 -5.58
N LYS A 242 8.90 -19.19 -6.08
CA LYS A 242 7.93 -18.26 -5.49
C LYS A 242 7.48 -18.70 -4.09
N GLU A 243 7.27 -20.00 -3.89
CA GLU A 243 6.89 -20.53 -2.59
C GLU A 243 8.00 -20.27 -1.56
N ARG A 244 9.26 -20.41 -1.94
CA ARG A 244 10.39 -20.09 -1.06
C ARG A 244 10.42 -18.61 -0.66
N GLU A 245 10.17 -17.69 -1.59
CA GLU A 245 10.04 -16.25 -1.28
C GLU A 245 8.90 -15.99 -0.28
N GLN A 246 7.76 -16.66 -0.45
CA GLN A 246 6.65 -16.55 0.49
C GLN A 246 7.02 -17.11 1.87
N TYR A 247 7.71 -18.25 1.94
CA TYR A 247 8.11 -18.85 3.22
C TYR A 247 9.17 -18.02 3.96
N GLN A 248 10.00 -17.25 3.28
CA GLN A 248 10.86 -16.26 3.94
C GLN A 248 10.02 -15.25 4.74
N SER A 249 8.94 -14.75 4.13
CA SER A 249 7.99 -13.84 4.82
C SER A 249 7.27 -14.54 5.98
N ILE A 250 6.82 -15.79 5.78
CA ILE A 250 6.15 -16.57 6.83
C ILE A 250 7.08 -16.81 8.03
N VAL A 251 8.33 -17.18 7.81
CA VAL A 251 9.31 -17.41 8.89
C VAL A 251 9.57 -16.14 9.70
N LEU A 252 9.67 -14.99 9.02
CA LEU A 252 9.77 -13.67 9.68
C LEU A 252 8.55 -13.38 10.57
N ILE A 253 7.35 -13.62 10.04
CA ILE A 253 6.09 -13.41 10.78
C ILE A 253 5.99 -14.33 11.99
N GLN A 254 6.41 -15.60 11.85
CA GLN A 254 6.46 -16.54 12.96
C GLN A 254 7.37 -16.07 14.09
N GLN A 255 8.46 -15.35 13.79
CA GLN A 255 9.31 -14.76 14.82
C GLN A 255 8.57 -13.65 15.57
N VAL A 256 7.83 -12.78 14.87
CA VAL A 256 6.97 -11.77 15.51
C VAL A 256 5.92 -12.41 16.41
N GLN A 257 5.26 -13.48 15.95
CA GLN A 257 4.28 -14.22 16.75
C GLN A 257 4.91 -14.83 18.01
N LYS A 258 6.12 -15.39 17.91
CA LYS A 258 6.86 -15.91 19.06
C LYS A 258 7.19 -14.82 20.08
N ASP A 259 7.62 -13.65 19.63
CA ASP A 259 7.88 -12.52 20.52
C ASP A 259 6.62 -12.08 21.27
N LEU A 260 5.49 -12.00 20.56
CA LEU A 260 4.20 -11.62 21.15
C LEU A 260 3.72 -12.65 22.17
N LEU A 261 3.89 -13.95 21.90
CA LEU A 261 3.59 -15.01 22.85
C LEU A 261 4.50 -14.92 24.09
N ALA A 262 5.79 -14.68 23.91
CA ALA A 262 6.72 -14.51 25.02
C ALA A 262 6.37 -13.28 25.87
N ALA A 263 5.99 -12.16 25.23
CA ALA A 263 5.53 -10.96 25.90
C ALA A 263 4.23 -11.20 26.67
N ALA A 264 3.23 -11.86 26.07
CA ALA A 264 1.98 -12.20 26.74
C ALA A 264 2.22 -13.08 27.99
N LYS A 265 3.09 -14.09 27.90
CA LYS A 265 3.48 -14.94 29.04
C LYS A 265 4.16 -14.15 30.16
N LYS A 266 4.97 -13.15 29.80
CA LYS A 266 5.64 -12.29 30.77
C LYS A 266 4.67 -11.31 31.44
N ASP A 267 3.73 -10.77 30.68
CA ASP A 267 2.74 -9.80 31.17
C ASP A 267 1.69 -10.47 32.08
N ASN A 268 1.32 -11.72 31.79
CA ASN A 268 0.34 -12.49 32.56
C ASN A 268 0.84 -13.91 32.88
N PRO A 269 1.80 -14.08 33.80
CA PRO A 269 2.45 -15.38 34.07
C PRO A 269 1.53 -16.43 34.72
N LYS A 270 0.35 -16.04 35.18
CA LYS A 270 -0.64 -16.94 35.81
C LYS A 270 -1.77 -17.35 34.86
N ALA A 271 -1.85 -16.73 33.67
CA ALA A 271 -2.84 -17.09 32.67
C ALA A 271 -2.64 -18.51 32.16
N GLY A 272 -3.77 -19.15 31.81
CA GLY A 272 -3.74 -20.41 31.08
C GLY A 272 -3.23 -20.22 29.65
N GLU A 273 -2.82 -21.31 29.00
CA GLU A 273 -2.26 -21.23 27.63
C GLU A 273 -3.21 -20.57 26.63
N GLN A 274 -4.51 -20.88 26.71
CA GLN A 274 -5.51 -20.32 25.79
C GLN A 274 -5.64 -18.80 25.91
N GLU A 275 -5.58 -18.27 27.14
CA GLU A 275 -5.62 -16.83 27.41
C GLU A 275 -4.34 -16.16 26.87
N ILE A 276 -3.17 -16.76 27.08
CA ILE A 276 -1.91 -16.29 26.49
C ILE A 276 -1.97 -16.23 24.96
N TYR A 277 -2.52 -17.26 24.31
CA TYR A 277 -2.68 -17.27 22.85
C TYR A 277 -3.64 -16.19 22.37
N TYR A 278 -4.76 -15.99 23.09
CA TYR A 278 -5.71 -14.94 22.78
C TYR A 278 -5.07 -13.55 22.88
N ASP A 279 -4.37 -13.26 23.97
CA ASP A 279 -3.68 -11.98 24.19
C ASP A 279 -2.62 -11.72 23.12
N ALA A 280 -1.83 -12.73 22.78
CA ALA A 280 -0.82 -12.61 21.73
C ALA A 280 -1.45 -12.37 20.35
N GLN A 281 -2.58 -13.02 20.05
CA GLN A 281 -3.30 -12.83 18.79
C GLN A 281 -3.92 -11.43 18.69
N GLN A 282 -4.50 -10.91 19.78
CA GLN A 282 -5.02 -9.55 19.80
C GLN A 282 -3.90 -8.53 19.56
N LYS A 283 -2.78 -8.67 20.28
CA LYS A 283 -1.59 -7.83 20.07
C LYS A 283 -1.05 -7.93 18.63
N TYR A 284 -1.13 -9.11 18.00
CA TYR A 284 -0.72 -9.29 16.61
C TYR A 284 -1.59 -8.49 15.64
N GLU A 285 -2.92 -8.53 15.80
CA GLU A 285 -3.84 -7.76 14.94
C GLU A 285 -3.68 -6.25 15.14
N ASP A 286 -3.54 -5.79 16.38
CA ASP A 286 -3.29 -4.37 16.67
C ASP A 286 -1.98 -3.89 16.02
N LEU A 287 -0.94 -4.71 16.12
CA LEU A 287 0.37 -4.44 15.54
C LEU A 287 0.31 -4.42 14.00
N LEU A 288 -0.46 -5.32 13.39
CA LEU A 288 -0.67 -5.33 11.95
C LEU A 288 -1.40 -4.08 11.47
N VAL A 289 -2.46 -3.66 12.17
CA VAL A 289 -3.17 -2.42 11.84
C VAL A 289 -2.23 -1.22 11.95
N SER A 290 -1.47 -1.14 13.04
CA SER A 290 -0.46 -0.09 13.22
C SER A 290 0.58 -0.09 12.11
N GLN A 291 1.06 -1.27 11.68
CA GLN A 291 2.06 -1.36 10.63
C GLN A 291 1.49 -1.00 9.27
N VAL A 292 0.31 -1.48 8.91
CA VAL A 292 -0.32 -1.10 7.64
C VAL A 292 -0.51 0.41 7.55
N ASN A 293 -0.83 1.07 8.66
CA ASN A 293 -0.97 2.53 8.73
C ASN A 293 0.36 3.29 8.68
N SER A 294 1.48 2.67 9.05
CA SER A 294 2.81 3.30 8.99
C SER A 294 3.44 3.24 7.59
N LEU A 295 2.98 2.31 6.75
CA LEU A 295 3.54 2.03 5.44
C LEU A 295 2.97 2.95 4.34
N LYS A 296 3.81 3.27 3.35
CA LYS A 296 3.37 3.96 2.13
C LYS A 296 2.76 2.95 1.18
N ILE A 297 1.45 2.74 1.30
CA ILE A 297 0.70 1.82 0.45
C ILE A 297 -0.01 2.60 -0.65
N VAL A 298 0.20 2.20 -1.90
CA VAL A 298 -0.49 2.75 -3.08
C VAL A 298 -1.19 1.60 -3.78
N ILE A 299 -2.51 1.69 -3.96
CA ILE A 299 -3.33 0.72 -4.69
C ILE A 299 -3.74 1.36 -6.03
N LEU A 300 -3.69 0.56 -7.10
CA LEU A 300 -3.96 0.96 -8.47
C LEU A 300 -5.22 0.26 -9.02
#